data_AF-A0A7Y3CSU5-F1
#
_entry.id   AF-A0A7Y3CSU5-F1
#
_cell.length_a   1.000
_cell.length_b   1.000
_cell.length_c   1.000
_cell.angle_alpha   90.00
_cell.angle_beta   90.00
_cell.angle_gamma   90.00
#
_symmetry.space_group_name_H-M   'P 1'
#
loop_
_entity.id
_entity.type
_entity.pdbx_description
1 polymer ?
#
loop_
_entity_poly.entity_id
_entity_poly.type
_entity_poly.pdbx_seq_one_letter_code
_entity_poly.pdbx_strand_id
1 'polypeptide(L)'
;RTFGPDWDMDRIYRWGTPTAVMTAGRDHTTVFVEGEIVAEVPVPPAPVIDTTGAGDAFWGGFLTAVEAGSPLTAAVNRGHEVAAIKVGKVGPLIDRVT
;
A
#
# COMPACT_ATOMS: atom_id res chain seq x y z
N ARG A 1 2.24 -18.40 3.45
CA ARG A 1 3.46 -17.65 3.81
C ARG A 1 3.00 -16.37 4.48
N THR A 2 2.78 -16.39 5.78
CA THR A 2 2.51 -15.20 6.59
C THR A 2 3.87 -14.58 6.89
N PHE A 3 4.13 -13.41 6.32
CA PHE A 3 5.33 -12.64 6.62
C PHE A 3 5.15 -12.05 8.04
N GLY A 4 6.03 -12.44 8.97
CA GLY A 4 5.93 -12.12 10.40
C GLY A 4 6.59 -10.79 10.82
N PRO A 5 6.55 -10.45 12.12
CA PRO A 5 6.82 -9.11 12.68
C PRO A 5 8.29 -8.67 12.70
N ASP A 6 9.23 -9.46 12.18
CA ASP A 6 10.67 -9.21 12.32
C ASP A 6 11.26 -8.44 11.12
N TRP A 7 10.52 -7.49 10.55
CA TRP A 7 11.07 -6.62 9.51
C TRP A 7 12.13 -5.71 10.15
N ASP A 8 13.38 -6.08 9.95
CA ASP A 8 14.54 -5.28 10.31
C ASP A 8 14.65 -4.10 9.33
N MET A 9 13.92 -3.03 9.65
CA MET A 9 13.87 -1.80 8.85
C MET A 9 15.21 -1.07 8.87
N ASP A 10 15.98 -1.24 9.94
CA ASP A 10 17.37 -0.83 10.03
C ASP A 10 18.23 -1.58 9.00
N ARG A 11 17.99 -2.88 8.75
CA ARG A 11 18.60 -3.62 7.63
C ARG A 11 18.16 -3.11 6.26
N ILE A 12 16.88 -2.80 6.07
CA ILE A 12 16.39 -2.23 4.79
C ILE A 12 17.01 -0.86 4.52
N TYR A 13 17.12 -0.03 5.56
CA TYR A 13 17.80 1.25 5.48
C TYR A 13 19.29 1.09 5.15
N ARG A 14 19.99 0.16 5.82
CA ARG A 14 21.39 -0.20 5.50
C ARG A 14 21.62 -0.70 4.08
N TRP A 15 20.59 -1.23 3.41
CA TRP A 15 20.65 -1.57 1.98
C TRP A 15 20.55 -0.35 1.05
N GLY A 16 20.49 0.86 1.61
CA GLY A 16 20.46 2.11 0.85
C GLY A 16 19.06 2.55 0.45
N THR A 17 18.03 2.06 1.14
CA THR A 17 16.63 2.45 0.88
C THR A 17 16.19 3.50 1.90
N PRO A 18 16.17 4.80 1.57
CA PRO A 18 15.83 5.86 2.51
C PRO A 18 14.33 5.94 2.81
N THR A 19 13.48 5.30 2.00
CA THR A 19 12.02 5.31 2.20
C THR A 19 11.44 3.94 1.89
N ALA A 20 10.64 3.42 2.81
CA ALA A 20 9.94 2.16 2.63
C ALA A 20 8.48 2.28 3.08
N VAL A 21 7.59 1.58 2.40
CA VAL A 21 6.15 1.53 2.75
C VAL A 21 5.77 0.06 2.86
N MET A 22 5.18 -0.32 4.00
CA MET A 22 4.84 -1.69 4.31
C MET A 22 3.32 -1.83 4.46
N THR A 23 2.71 -2.60 3.57
CA THR A 23 1.28 -2.94 3.63
C THR A 23 1.06 -4.21 4.46
N ALA A 24 0.09 -4.20 5.37
CA ALA A 24 -0.26 -5.36 6.21
C ALA A 24 -1.72 -5.83 6.00
N GLY A 25 -2.18 -5.82 4.76
CA GLY A 25 -3.54 -6.26 4.41
C GLY A 25 -4.62 -5.39 5.04
N ARG A 26 -5.26 -5.88 6.11
CA ARG A 26 -6.30 -5.15 6.86
C ARG A 26 -5.73 -4.29 7.99
N ASP A 27 -4.49 -4.54 8.40
CA ASP A 27 -3.81 -3.75 9.43
C ASP A 27 -3.23 -2.47 8.80
N HIS A 28 -2.76 -1.54 9.63
CA HIS A 28 -2.24 -0.28 9.14
C HIS A 28 -1.10 -0.46 8.13
N THR A 29 -0.92 0.54 7.25
CA THR A 29 0.26 0.66 6.40
C THR A 29 1.30 1.53 7.09
N THR A 30 2.51 1.01 7.27
CA THR A 30 3.60 1.72 7.95
C THR A 30 4.50 2.40 6.92
N VAL A 31 4.85 3.66 7.17
CA VAL A 31 5.76 4.45 6.35
C VAL A 31 7.05 4.66 7.14
N PHE A 32 8.17 4.33 6.51
CA PHE A 32 9.51 4.49 7.05
C PHE A 32 10.30 5.50 6.23
N VAL A 33 11.00 6.40 6.91
CA VAL A 33 11.95 7.34 6.32
C VAL A 33 13.21 7.32 7.16
N GLU A 34 14.36 7.15 6.50
CA GLU A 34 15.68 7.10 7.14
C GLU A 34 15.79 6.06 8.28
N GLY A 35 15.09 4.93 8.12
CA GLY A 35 15.06 3.84 9.10
C GLY A 35 14.03 4.01 10.23
N GLU A 36 13.36 5.16 10.32
CA GLU A 36 12.39 5.47 11.37
C GLU A 36 10.95 5.38 10.88
N ILE A 37 10.03 4.95 11.76
CA ILE A 37 8.58 5.02 11.49
C ILE A 37 8.15 6.49 11.54
N VAL A 38 7.66 7.01 10.42
CA VAL A 38 7.16 8.38 10.33
C VAL A 38 5.63 8.46 10.25
N ALA A 39 4.97 7.36 9.88
CA ALA A 39 3.52 7.28 9.90
C ALA A 39 3.00 5.84 9.96
N GLU A 40 1.85 5.66 10.60
CA GLU A 40 1.00 4.48 10.50
C GLU A 40 -0.36 4.94 9.97
N VAL A 41 -0.74 4.44 8.79
CA VAL A 41 -1.98 4.85 8.11
C VAL A 41 -3.00 3.72 8.21
N PRO A 42 -4.12 3.92 8.93
CA PRO A 42 -5.18 2.91 9.02
C PRO A 42 -5.75 2.55 7.65
N VAL A 43 -6.02 1.27 7.41
CA VAL A 43 -6.72 0.83 6.19
C VAL A 43 -8.23 1.01 6.40
N PRO A 44 -8.93 1.80 5.55
CA PRO A 44 -10.37 1.94 5.64
C PRO A 44 -11.10 0.60 5.39
N PRO A 45 -12.22 0.33 6.09
CA PRO A 45 -13.05 -0.84 5.79
C PRO A 45 -13.52 -0.83 4.33
N ALA A 46 -13.46 -1.99 3.67
CA ALA A 46 -13.92 -2.18 2.30
C ALA A 46 -14.79 -3.45 2.19
N PRO A 47 -15.79 -3.49 1.30
CA PRO A 47 -16.51 -4.72 0.99
C PRO A 47 -15.57 -5.66 0.24
N VAL A 48 -15.07 -6.71 0.90
CA VAL A 48 -14.10 -7.65 0.30
C VAL A 48 -14.83 -8.79 -0.38
N ILE A 49 -14.74 -8.86 -1.71
CA ILE A 49 -15.26 -9.94 -2.55
C ILE A 49 -14.13 -10.82 -3.09
N ASP A 50 -13.05 -10.20 -3.58
CA ASP A 50 -11.87 -10.89 -4.14
C ASP A 50 -10.60 -10.09 -3.84
N THR A 51 -9.66 -10.66 -3.09
CA THR A 51 -8.40 -9.97 -2.70
C THR A 51 -7.31 -10.05 -3.77
N THR A 52 -7.55 -10.75 -4.87
CA THR A 52 -6.59 -10.89 -5.97
C THR A 52 -6.25 -9.50 -6.54
N GLY A 53 -4.96 -9.18 -6.59
CA GLY A 53 -4.46 -7.91 -7.13
C GLY A 53 -4.67 -6.69 -6.21
N ALA A 54 -5.08 -6.87 -4.94
CA ALA A 54 -5.21 -5.77 -4.00
C ALA A 54 -3.88 -5.02 -3.77
N GLY A 55 -2.76 -5.75 -3.69
CA GLY A 55 -1.43 -5.17 -3.54
C GLY A 55 -1.00 -4.37 -4.77
N ASP A 56 -1.23 -4.91 -5.98
CA ASP A 56 -0.90 -4.19 -7.23
C ASP A 56 -1.76 -2.93 -7.39
N ALA A 57 -3.05 -3.02 -7.04
CA ALA A 57 -3.96 -1.89 -7.01
C ALA A 57 -3.50 -0.81 -6.00
N PHE A 58 -3.06 -1.21 -4.81
CA PHE A 58 -2.47 -0.31 -3.82
C PHE A 58 -1.26 0.43 -4.41
N TRP A 59 -0.28 -0.30 -4.96
CA TRP A 59 0.93 0.29 -5.51
C TRP A 59 0.66 1.20 -6.70
N GLY A 60 -0.30 0.85 -7.56
CA GLY A 60 -0.76 1.71 -8.65
C GLY A 60 -1.29 3.05 -8.14
N GLY A 61 -2.18 3.03 -7.14
CA GLY A 61 -2.70 4.24 -6.50
C GLY A 61 -1.63 5.06 -5.80
N PHE A 62 -0.76 4.39 -5.03
CA PHE A 62 0.33 5.01 -4.29
C PHE A 62 1.34 5.71 -5.22
N LEU A 63 1.86 5.00 -6.22
CA LEU A 63 2.89 5.54 -7.12
C LEU A 63 2.35 6.70 -7.97
N THR A 64 1.08 6.63 -8.40
CA THR A 64 0.42 7.75 -9.11
C THR A 64 0.37 9.00 -8.24
N ALA A 65 0.05 8.86 -6.94
CA ALA A 65 0.00 10.00 -6.03
C ALA A 65 1.39 10.56 -5.71
N VAL A 66 2.40 9.69 -5.55
CA VAL A 66 3.80 10.11 -5.36
C VAL A 66 4.31 10.89 -6.57
N GLU A 67 4.06 10.38 -7.78
CA GLU A 67 4.45 11.05 -9.03
C GLU A 67 3.78 12.43 -9.15
N ALA A 68 2.53 12.56 -8.69
CA ALA A 68 1.83 13.84 -8.61
C ALA A 68 2.32 14.78 -7.48
N GLY A 69 3.36 14.42 -6.72
CA GLY A 69 3.95 15.24 -5.66
C GLY A 69 3.19 15.18 -4.33
N SER A 70 2.34 14.18 -4.12
CA SER A 70 1.58 14.04 -2.86
C SER A 70 2.50 13.66 -1.70
N PRO A 71 2.22 14.14 -0.46
CA PRO A 71 2.85 13.61 0.74
C PRO A 71 2.65 12.10 0.88
N LEU A 72 3.61 11.39 1.49
CA LEU A 72 3.57 9.92 1.60
C LEU A 72 2.28 9.38 2.24
N THR A 73 1.77 10.03 3.28
CA THR A 73 0.50 9.64 3.91
C THR A 73 -0.70 9.79 2.98
N ALA A 74 -0.74 10.86 2.18
CA ALA A 74 -1.76 11.04 1.15
C ALA A 74 -1.64 10.00 0.03
N ALA A 75 -0.41 9.66 -0.38
CA ALA A 75 -0.18 8.60 -1.35
C ALA A 75 -0.61 7.22 -0.82
N VAL A 76 -0.36 6.92 0.45
CA VAL A 76 -0.84 5.67 1.09
C VAL A 76 -2.37 5.62 1.08
N ASN A 77 -3.04 6.71 1.47
CA ASN A 77 -4.51 6.79 1.40
C ASN A 77 -5.01 6.55 -0.03
N ARG A 78 -4.33 7.12 -1.04
CA ARG A 78 -4.70 6.89 -2.45
C ARG A 78 -4.54 5.42 -2.84
N GLY A 79 -3.48 4.76 -2.37
CA GLY A 79 -3.30 3.31 -2.52
C GLY A 79 -4.44 2.52 -1.89
N HIS A 80 -4.84 2.85 -0.66
CA HIS A 80 -5.97 2.20 0.02
C HIS A 80 -7.28 2.35 -0.74
N GLU A 81 -7.59 3.54 -1.26
CA GLU A 81 -8.80 3.78 -2.07
C GLU A 81 -8.84 2.89 -3.32
N VAL A 82 -7.73 2.81 -4.05
CA VAL A 82 -7.66 2.01 -5.28
C VAL A 82 -7.73 0.51 -4.96
N ALA A 83 -7.07 0.06 -3.89
CA ALA A 83 -7.18 -1.31 -3.41
C ALA A 83 -8.61 -1.66 -2.95
N ALA A 84 -9.29 -0.75 -2.25
CA ALA A 84 -10.68 -0.93 -1.79
C ALA A 84 -11.65 -1.13 -2.97
N ILE A 85 -11.49 -0.34 -4.04
CA ILE A 85 -12.26 -0.52 -5.29
C ILE A 85 -11.98 -1.89 -5.90
N LYS A 86 -10.72 -2.32 -5.91
CA LYS A 86 -10.34 -3.61 -6.50
C LYS A 86 -10.89 -4.80 -5.73
N VAL A 87 -10.86 -4.77 -4.40
CA VAL A 87 -11.35 -5.89 -3.58
C VAL A 87 -12.87 -6.01 -3.58
N GLY A 88 -13.58 -4.91 -3.85
CA GLY A 88 -15.03 -4.88 -4.00
C GLY A 88 -15.59 -5.40 -5.33
N LYS A 89 -14.74 -5.95 -6.21
CA LYS A 89 -15.14 -6.52 -7.51
C LYS A 89 -14.50 -7.89 -7.72
N VAL A 90 -15.25 -8.83 -8.30
CA VAL A 90 -14.72 -10.15 -8.71
C VAL A 90 -13.79 -10.00 -9.91
N GLY A 91 -12.57 -10.57 -9.85
CA GLY A 91 -11.69 -10.67 -11.02
C GLY A 91 -10.94 -9.37 -11.40
N PRO A 92 -10.08 -9.39 -12.44
CA PRO A 92 -9.38 -8.19 -12.92
C PRO A 92 -10.36 -7.06 -13.27
N LEU A 93 -9.92 -5.80 -13.23
CA LEU A 93 -10.70 -4.66 -13.73
C LEU A 93 -10.80 -4.77 -15.26
N ILE A 94 -11.70 -5.61 -15.75
CA ILE A 94 -12.09 -5.70 -17.15
C ILE A 94 -13.54 -5.28 -17.26
N ASP A 95 -13.75 -3.97 -17.15
CA ASP A 95 -14.77 -3.35 -17.98
C ASP A 95 -14.03 -2.58 -19.08
N ARG A 96 -14.27 -3.04 -20.32
CA ARG A 96 -13.58 -2.63 -21.54
C ARG A 96 -13.48 -1.11 -21.67
N VAL A 97 -12.30 -0.63 -22.03
CA VAL A 97 -12.16 0.58 -22.86
C VAL A 97 -12.60 0.15 -24.27
N THR A 98 -13.86 0.36 -24.59
CA THR A 98 -14.36 0.51 -25.97
C THR A 98 -14.52 1.97 -26.28
#